data_AF-A0A1M5FM80-F1
#
_entry.id   AF-A0A1M5FM80-F1
#
_cell.length_a   1.000
_cell.length_b   1.000
_cell.length_c   1.000
_cell.angle_alpha   90.00
_cell.angle_beta   90.00
_cell.angle_gamma   90.00
#
_symmetry.space_group_name_H-M   'P 1'
#
loop_
_entity.id
_entity.type
_entity.pdbx_description
1 polymer ?
#
loop_
_entity_poly.entity_id
_entity_poly.type
_entity_poly.pdbx_seq_one_letter_code
_entity_poly.pdbx_strand_id
1 'polypeptide(L)'
;MVSVSVETPRQTEERLRHVIAQADLVAHEGVWCFEEFPADEPPVLTGDTLAVVRDDESWSRLVPLTSESGDVERFGIFSFHFPGELDNSGFVGWLAGELKTRLGTGVFVICGSNRSRGGVYDYWGCPIKLFDAAIEVVQELRAG
;
A
#
# COMPACT_ATOMS: atom_id res chain seq x y z
N MET A 1 16.67 5.18 17.30
CA MET A 1 17.26 6.50 17.00
C MET A 1 16.98 6.74 15.53
N VAL A 2 16.17 7.75 15.16
CA VAL A 2 15.87 8.03 13.76
C VAL A 2 17.09 8.74 13.17
N SER A 3 17.81 8.08 12.28
CA SER A 3 18.92 8.68 11.53
C SER A 3 18.32 9.49 10.39
N VAL A 4 18.33 10.83 10.50
CA VAL A 4 17.96 11.69 9.37
C VAL A 4 19.18 11.78 8.46
N SER A 5 19.23 10.91 7.46
CA SER A 5 20.26 10.94 6.42
C SER A 5 19.94 12.04 5.41
N VAL A 6 20.92 12.91 5.10
CA VAL A 6 20.81 13.86 3.97
C VAL A 6 21.38 13.16 2.74
N GLU A 7 20.50 12.47 2.02
CA GLU A 7 20.83 11.82 0.76
C GLU A 7 20.55 12.76 -0.42
N THR A 8 21.33 12.63 -1.49
CA THR A 8 20.93 13.16 -2.79
C THR A 8 19.78 12.31 -3.38
N PRO A 9 18.96 12.86 -4.28
CA PRO A 9 17.87 12.10 -4.92
C PRO A 9 18.33 10.77 -5.54
N ARG A 10 19.53 10.77 -6.16
CA ARG A 10 20.12 9.57 -6.75
C ARG A 10 20.47 8.51 -5.70
N GLN A 11 21.08 8.91 -4.58
CA GLN A 11 21.41 7.99 -3.49
C GLN A 11 20.14 7.39 -2.87
N THR A 12 19.10 8.22 -2.69
CA THR A 12 17.79 7.74 -2.23
C THR A 12 17.18 6.74 -3.20
N GLU A 13 17.23 7.00 -4.51
CA GLU A 13 16.73 6.04 -5.51
C GLU A 13 17.51 4.72 -5.48
N GLU A 14 18.85 4.77 -5.48
CA GLU A 14 19.70 3.57 -5.42
C GLU A 14 19.42 2.74 -4.16
N ARG A 15 19.26 3.39 -2.99
CA ARG A 15 18.86 2.71 -1.75
C ARG A 15 17.47 2.11 -1.84
N LEU A 16 16.48 2.85 -2.32
CA LEU A 16 15.09 2.38 -2.36
C LEU A 16 14.87 1.26 -3.38
N ARG A 17 15.66 1.22 -4.46
CA ARG A 17 15.74 0.05 -5.35
C ARG A 17 16.27 -1.19 -4.62
N HIS A 18 17.31 -1.03 -3.81
CA HIS A 18 17.80 -2.12 -2.96
C HIS A 18 16.75 -2.57 -1.92
N VAL A 19 15.95 -1.64 -1.38
CA VAL A 19 14.84 -1.95 -0.46
C VAL A 19 13.74 -2.73 -1.17
N ILE A 20 13.23 -2.26 -2.32
CA ILE A 20 12.12 -2.91 -3.01
C ILE A 20 12.48 -4.32 -3.46
N ALA A 21 13.72 -4.54 -3.92
CA ALA A 21 14.22 -5.83 -4.35
C ALA A 21 14.21 -6.89 -3.22
N GLN A 22 14.42 -6.46 -1.98
CA GLN A 22 14.45 -7.33 -0.80
C GLN A 22 13.14 -7.38 -0.02
N ALA A 23 12.21 -6.46 -0.30
CA ALA A 23 10.90 -6.46 0.34
C ALA A 23 10.13 -7.73 -0.05
N ASP A 24 9.31 -8.23 0.87
CA ASP A 24 8.36 -9.30 0.59
C ASP A 24 7.09 -8.67 0.02
N LEU A 25 6.88 -8.85 -1.29
CA LEU A 25 5.72 -8.34 -2.02
C LEU A 25 4.65 -9.42 -2.08
N VAL A 26 3.43 -9.05 -1.68
CA VAL A 26 2.24 -9.88 -1.86
C VAL A 26 1.20 -9.10 -2.66
N ALA A 27 0.78 -9.64 -3.80
CA ALA A 27 -0.42 -9.21 -4.50
C ALA A 27 -1.62 -9.95 -3.90
N HIS A 28 -2.62 -9.21 -3.43
CA HIS A 28 -3.82 -9.81 -2.83
C HIS A 28 -4.84 -10.08 -3.92
N GLU A 29 -5.35 -11.31 -3.94
CA GLU A 29 -6.35 -11.73 -4.93
C GLU A 29 -7.68 -10.98 -4.74
N GLY A 30 -8.43 -10.87 -5.83
CA GLY A 30 -9.76 -10.27 -5.85
C GLY A 30 -9.76 -8.75 -6.04
N VAL A 31 -10.96 -8.19 -5.87
CA VAL A 31 -11.23 -6.75 -5.99
C VAL A 31 -11.61 -6.25 -4.61
N TRP A 32 -11.16 -5.06 -4.26
CA TRP A 32 -11.36 -4.46 -2.94
C TRP A 32 -12.11 -3.15 -3.06
N CYS A 33 -12.85 -2.79 -2.02
CA CYS A 33 -13.56 -1.52 -1.92
C CYS A 33 -13.57 -1.00 -0.48
N PHE A 34 -13.85 0.29 -0.33
CA PHE A 34 -14.19 0.86 0.96
C PHE A 34 -15.70 0.79 1.17
N GLU A 35 -16.10 0.30 2.34
CA GLU A 35 -17.47 0.44 2.85
C GLU A 35 -17.47 1.50 3.95
N GLU A 36 -18.39 2.45 3.86
CA GLU A 36 -18.49 3.57 4.78
C GLU A 36 -19.63 3.39 5.78
N PHE A 37 -19.39 3.87 7.01
CA PHE A 37 -20.33 3.81 8.12
C PHE A 37 -20.39 5.17 8.82
N PRO A 38 -21.56 5.56 9.38
CA PRO A 38 -21.68 6.77 10.19
C PRO A 38 -20.68 6.81 11.35
N ALA A 39 -20.19 8.00 11.73
CA ALA A 39 -19.20 8.16 12.81
C ALA A 39 -19.61 7.56 14.17
N ASP A 40 -20.92 7.51 14.46
CA ASP A 40 -21.51 6.94 15.68
C ASP A 40 -21.78 5.43 15.59
N GLU A 41 -21.57 4.81 14.42
CA GLU A 41 -21.75 3.39 14.18
C GLU A 41 -20.46 2.75 13.63
N PRO A 42 -19.45 2.45 14.50
CA PRO A 42 -18.22 1.83 14.06
C PRO A 42 -18.46 0.46 13.40
N PRO A 43 -17.74 0.13 12.31
CA PRO A 43 -17.91 -1.14 11.63
C PRO A 43 -17.44 -2.32 12.49
N VAL A 44 -18.11 -3.47 12.32
CA VAL A 44 -17.66 -4.73 12.89
C VAL A 44 -16.45 -5.24 12.09
N LEU A 45 -15.35 -5.53 12.79
CA LEU A 45 -14.17 -6.17 12.21
C LEU A 45 -14.47 -7.64 11.93
N THR A 46 -14.30 -8.05 10.67
CA THR A 46 -14.39 -9.45 10.23
C THR A 46 -13.01 -9.97 9.85
N GLY A 47 -12.88 -11.28 9.63
CA GLY A 47 -11.62 -11.88 9.15
C GLY A 47 -11.15 -11.34 7.80
N ASP A 48 -12.06 -10.82 6.99
CA ASP A 48 -11.79 -10.25 5.67
C ASP A 48 -11.49 -8.75 5.71
N THR A 49 -11.60 -8.11 6.88
CA THR A 49 -11.33 -6.68 7.03
C THR A 49 -9.83 -6.43 7.05
N LEU A 50 -9.32 -5.78 6.01
CA LEU A 50 -7.89 -5.48 5.88
C LEU A 50 -7.49 -4.23 6.65
N ALA A 51 -8.35 -3.20 6.65
CA ALA A 51 -8.13 -1.97 7.38
C ALA A 51 -9.44 -1.31 7.79
N VAL A 52 -9.41 -0.56 8.88
CA VAL A 52 -10.46 0.38 9.26
C VAL A 52 -9.82 1.72 9.56
N VAL A 53 -10.31 2.76 8.89
CA VAL A 53 -9.88 4.14 9.07
C VAL A 53 -11.08 4.95 9.50
N ARG A 54 -10.85 5.92 10.39
CA ARG A 54 -11.88 6.84 10.86
C ARG A 54 -11.41 8.26 10.57
N ASP A 55 -12.30 9.09 10.07
CA ASP A 55 -12.12 10.54 10.08
C ASP A 55 -13.14 11.20 11.04
N ASP A 56 -13.36 12.50 10.88
CA ASP A 56 -14.28 13.24 11.75
C ASP A 56 -15.76 12.93 11.45
N GLU A 57 -16.07 12.42 10.25
CA GLU A 57 -17.43 12.28 9.73
C GLU A 57 -17.88 10.81 9.61
N SER A 58 -16.95 9.88 9.39
CA SER A 58 -17.25 8.50 9.04
C SER A 58 -16.17 7.51 9.48
N TRP A 59 -16.57 6.23 9.44
CA TRP A 59 -15.64 5.12 9.38
C TRP A 59 -15.61 4.57 7.96
N SER A 60 -14.46 4.14 7.49
CA SER A 60 -14.32 3.32 6.29
C SER A 60 -13.60 2.03 6.62
N ARG A 61 -14.08 0.91 6.08
CA ARG A 61 -13.36 -0.37 6.13
C ARG A 61 -13.01 -0.85 4.74
N LEU A 62 -11.79 -1.34 4.58
CA LEU A 62 -11.31 -1.93 3.34
C LEU A 62 -11.53 -3.44 3.38
N VAL A 63 -12.36 -3.93 2.47
CA VAL A 63 -12.82 -5.32 2.41
C VAL A 63 -12.84 -5.83 0.96
N PRO A 64 -12.82 -7.16 0.73
CA PRO A 64 -13.08 -7.73 -0.58
C PRO A 64 -14.49 -7.37 -1.06
N LEU A 65 -14.60 -7.03 -2.34
CA LEU A 65 -15.87 -6.79 -3.02
C LEU A 65 -16.58 -8.14 -3.25
N THR A 66 -17.60 -8.42 -2.45
CA THR A 66 -18.34 -9.69 -2.50
C THR A 66 -19.63 -9.64 -3.34
N SER A 67 -20.11 -8.46 -3.68
CA SER A 67 -21.29 -8.29 -4.57
C SER A 67 -21.04 -7.18 -5.58
N GLU A 68 -21.52 -7.35 -6.81
CA GLU A 68 -21.34 -6.35 -7.89
C GLU A 68 -22.23 -5.10 -7.74
N SER A 69 -22.97 -5.02 -6.64
CA SER A 69 -24.06 -4.07 -6.45
C SER A 69 -23.57 -2.76 -5.82
N GLY A 70 -23.02 -1.87 -6.65
CA GLY A 70 -22.73 -0.49 -6.26
C GLY A 70 -21.78 0.22 -7.21
N ASP A 71 -22.00 1.53 -7.39
CA ASP A 71 -21.04 2.46 -7.99
C ASP A 71 -19.94 2.79 -6.96
N VAL A 72 -19.25 1.75 -6.48
CA VAL A 72 -18.16 1.86 -5.51
C VAL A 72 -16.83 1.77 -6.23
N GLU A 73 -15.85 2.55 -5.76
CA GLU A 73 -14.50 2.48 -6.30
C GLU A 73 -13.89 1.10 -6.06
N ARG A 74 -13.28 0.56 -7.12
CA ARG A 74 -12.73 -0.79 -7.16
C ARG A 74 -11.21 -0.73 -7.20
N PHE A 75 -10.57 -1.42 -6.26
CA PHE A 75 -9.13 -1.40 -6.09
C PHE A 75 -8.53 -2.78 -6.22
N GLY A 76 -7.33 -2.85 -6.78
CA GLY A 76 -6.41 -3.96 -6.55
C GLY A 76 -5.49 -3.61 -5.38
N ILE A 77 -5.15 -4.60 -4.57
CA ILE A 77 -4.35 -4.42 -3.36
C ILE A 77 -3.05 -5.22 -3.44
N PHE A 78 -1.94 -4.60 -3.06
CA PHE A 78 -0.66 -5.28 -2.84
C PHE A 78 0.00 -4.75 -1.57
N SER A 79 0.96 -5.48 -1.01
CA SER A 79 1.60 -5.11 0.25
C SER A 79 3.09 -5.41 0.24
N PHE A 80 3.85 -4.63 1.00
CA PHE A 80 5.24 -4.90 1.29
C PHE A 80 5.47 -5.14 2.78
N HIS A 81 6.18 -6.21 3.10
CA HIS A 81 6.91 -6.33 4.35
C HIS A 81 8.40 -6.11 4.09
N PHE A 82 9.05 -5.36 4.98
CA PHE A 82 10.47 -5.07 4.88
C PHE A 82 11.27 -5.89 5.89
N PRO A 83 12.41 -6.47 5.51
CA PRO A 83 13.40 -6.97 6.47
C PRO A 83 13.78 -5.87 7.49
N GLY A 84 13.88 -6.23 8.77
CA GLY A 84 13.99 -5.26 9.86
C GLY A 84 15.28 -4.42 9.90
N GLU A 85 16.27 -4.74 9.07
CA GLU A 85 17.55 -4.02 8.98
C GLU A 85 17.58 -3.00 7.83
N LEU A 86 16.59 -3.01 6.95
CA LEU A 86 16.54 -2.11 5.80
C LEU A 86 15.99 -0.75 6.18
N ASP A 87 16.72 0.30 5.78
CA ASP A 87 16.21 1.67 5.84
C ASP A 87 15.26 1.91 4.66
N ASN A 88 13.96 1.80 4.93
CA ASN A 88 12.88 2.08 3.97
C ASN A 88 12.38 3.54 4.03
N SER A 89 13.14 4.46 4.65
CA SER A 89 12.78 5.87 4.72
C SER A 89 12.58 6.46 3.31
N GLY A 90 11.42 7.08 3.09
CA GLY A 90 11.05 7.66 1.79
C GLY A 90 10.41 6.69 0.78
N PHE A 91 10.32 5.39 1.10
CA PHE A 91 9.80 4.36 0.19
C PHE A 91 8.41 4.68 -0.35
N VAL A 92 7.47 5.09 0.52
CA VAL A 92 6.09 5.40 0.11
C VAL A 92 6.04 6.55 -0.91
N GLY A 93 6.77 7.64 -0.65
CA GLY A 93 6.81 8.78 -1.56
C GLY A 93 7.45 8.44 -2.90
N TRP A 94 8.55 7.69 -2.88
CA TRP A 94 9.27 7.27 -4.07
C TRP A 94 8.44 6.33 -4.96
N LEU A 95 7.88 5.25 -4.40
CA LEU A 95 7.12 4.28 -5.19
C LEU A 95 5.81 4.90 -5.73
N ALA A 96 5.13 5.73 -4.94
CA ALA A 96 3.98 6.48 -5.45
C ALA A 96 4.37 7.40 -6.63
N GLY A 97 5.55 8.02 -6.57
CA GLY A 97 6.12 8.82 -7.65
C GLY A 97 6.42 8.01 -8.92
N GLU A 98 7.01 6.82 -8.79
CA GLU A 98 7.26 5.89 -9.91
C GLU A 98 5.94 5.47 -10.57
N LEU A 99 4.95 5.03 -9.79
CA LEU A 99 3.65 4.62 -10.30
C LEU A 99 2.90 5.79 -10.97
N LYS A 100 2.98 7.00 -10.40
CA LYS A 100 2.39 8.19 -11.02
C LYS A 100 3.06 8.53 -12.35
N THR A 101 4.38 8.48 -12.41
CA THR A 101 5.16 8.80 -13.61
C THR A 101 4.90 7.80 -14.73
N ARG A 102 4.85 6.50 -14.43
CA ARG A 102 4.71 5.45 -15.44
C ARG A 102 3.27 5.17 -15.85
N LEU A 103 2.33 5.23 -14.91
CA LEU A 103 0.93 4.81 -15.14
C LEU A 103 -0.08 5.95 -15.04
N GLY A 104 0.35 7.14 -14.62
CA GLY A 104 -0.55 8.28 -14.39
C GLY A 104 -1.48 8.11 -13.19
N THR A 105 -1.33 7.06 -12.40
CA THR A 105 -2.26 6.69 -11.33
C THR A 105 -1.95 7.37 -10.00
N GLY A 106 -3.01 7.61 -9.22
CA GLY A 106 -2.89 7.77 -7.77
C GLY A 106 -2.88 6.40 -7.07
N VAL A 107 -2.47 6.41 -5.81
CA VAL A 107 -2.52 5.26 -4.90
C VAL A 107 -2.93 5.74 -3.52
N PHE A 108 -3.53 4.86 -2.72
CA PHE A 108 -3.59 5.04 -1.28
C PHE A 108 -2.67 4.04 -0.59
N VAL A 109 -2.21 4.38 0.61
CA VAL A 109 -1.33 3.53 1.41
C VAL A 109 -1.85 3.45 2.84
N ILE A 110 -1.93 2.23 3.37
CA ILE A 110 -2.32 1.95 4.75
C ILE A 110 -1.17 1.23 5.44
N CYS A 111 -0.61 1.87 6.47
CA CYS A 111 0.50 1.29 7.23
C CYS A 111 0.00 0.45 8.39
N GLY A 112 0.61 -0.73 8.58
CA GLY A 112 0.46 -1.55 9.77
C GLY A 112 1.79 -1.70 10.52
N SER A 113 1.76 -2.40 11.65
CA SER A 113 2.97 -2.73 12.41
C SER A 113 2.94 -4.19 12.84
N ASN A 114 3.98 -4.94 12.45
CA ASN A 114 4.24 -6.29 12.90
C ASN A 114 5.71 -6.41 13.32
N ARG A 115 5.99 -6.23 14.61
CA ARG A 115 7.34 -6.30 15.17
C ARG A 115 8.03 -7.65 14.98
N SER A 116 7.27 -8.74 14.83
CA SER A 116 7.82 -10.06 14.55
C SER A 116 8.25 -10.24 13.09
N ARG A 117 7.85 -9.32 12.20
CA ARG A 117 8.13 -9.36 10.76
C ARG A 117 8.67 -8.01 10.26
N GLY A 118 9.70 -7.51 10.93
CA GLY A 118 10.46 -6.32 10.50
C GLY A 118 9.87 -4.96 10.90
N GLY A 119 8.71 -4.92 11.54
CA GLY A 119 8.13 -3.67 12.05
C GLY A 119 7.04 -3.11 11.14
N VAL A 120 7.19 -1.86 10.69
CA VAL A 120 6.18 -1.20 9.85
C VAL A 120 6.12 -1.87 8.48
N TYR A 121 4.92 -2.10 7.99
CA TYR A 121 4.63 -2.63 6.66
C TYR A 121 3.49 -1.83 6.06
N ASP A 122 3.27 -1.96 4.76
CA ASP A 122 2.26 -1.19 4.04
C ASP A 122 1.39 -2.04 3.12
N TYR A 123 0.13 -1.66 3.04
CA TYR A 123 -0.80 -2.04 1.98
C TYR A 123 -0.98 -0.87 1.04
N TRP A 124 -1.03 -1.16 -0.26
CA TRP A 124 -1.18 -0.22 -1.34
C TRP A 124 -2.44 -0.55 -2.12
N GLY A 125 -3.25 0.46 -2.40
CA GLY A 125 -4.37 0.34 -3.30
C GLY A 125 -4.21 1.23 -4.53
N CYS A 126 -4.54 0.66 -5.69
CA CYS A 126 -4.65 1.38 -6.96
C CYS A 126 -5.95 0.98 -7.69
N PRO A 127 -6.43 1.77 -8.65
CA PRO A 127 -7.62 1.41 -9.42
C PRO A 127 -7.46 0.01 -10.05
N ILE A 128 -8.47 -0.85 -9.91
CA ILE A 128 -8.38 -2.27 -10.33
C ILE A 128 -7.95 -2.43 -11.80
N LYS A 129 -8.36 -1.51 -12.67
CA LYS A 129 -8.00 -1.51 -14.10
C LYS A 129 -6.50 -1.32 -14.37
N LEU A 130 -5.73 -0.85 -13.38
CA LEU A 130 -4.28 -0.64 -13.46
C LEU A 130 -3.50 -1.60 -12.56
N PHE A 131 -4.16 -2.53 -11.88
CA PHE A 131 -3.50 -3.39 -10.89
C PHE A 131 -2.37 -4.21 -11.51
N ASP A 132 -2.64 -4.93 -12.60
CA ASP A 132 -1.63 -5.74 -13.27
C ASP A 132 -0.43 -4.91 -13.75
N ALA A 133 -0.69 -3.73 -14.32
CA ALA A 133 0.37 -2.81 -14.75
C ALA A 133 1.17 -2.23 -13.56
N ALA A 134 0.52 -1.98 -12.41
CA ALA A 134 1.20 -1.55 -11.20
C ALA A 134 2.10 -2.66 -10.65
N ILE A 135 1.63 -3.91 -10.64
CA ILE A 135 2.45 -5.06 -10.26
C ILE A 135 3.64 -5.23 -11.21
N GLU A 136 3.43 -5.09 -12.53
CA GLU A 136 4.52 -5.16 -13.51
C GLU A 136 5.61 -4.12 -13.25
N VAL A 137 5.22 -2.84 -13.03
CA VAL A 137 6.17 -1.78 -12.67
C VAL A 137 6.93 -2.11 -11.37
N VAL A 138 6.23 -2.62 -10.35
CA VAL A 138 6.88 -3.04 -9.11
C VAL A 138 7.87 -4.17 -9.36
N GLN A 139 7.53 -5.17 -10.17
CA GLN A 139 8.43 -6.27 -10.48
C GLN A 139 9.66 -5.81 -11.28
N GLU A 140 9.50 -4.89 -12.23
CA GLU A 140 10.63 -4.27 -12.93
C GLU A 140 11.57 -3.54 -11.97
N LEU A 141 11.00 -2.75 -11.04
CA LEU A 141 11.77 -2.03 -10.02
C LEU A 141 12.52 -2.97 -9.07
N ARG A 142 11.99 -4.18 -8.82
CA ARG A 142 12.62 -5.22 -8.00
C ARG A 142 13.75 -5.96 -8.70
N ALA A 143 13.71 -6.03 -10.04
CA ALA A 143 14.68 -6.79 -10.83
C ALA A 143 15.93 -6.00 -11.21
N GLY A 144 15.88 -4.66 -11.14
CA GLY A 144 17.00 -3.76 -11.45
C GLY A 144 17.80 -3.35 -10.23
#